data_AF-A0A7M3E357-F1
#
_entry.id   AF-A0A7M3E357-F1
#
_cell.length_a   1.000
_cell.length_b   1.000
_cell.length_c   1.000
_cell.angle_alpha   90.00
_cell.angle_beta   90.00
_cell.angle_gamma   90.00
#
_symmetry.space_group_name_H-M   'P 1'
#
loop_
_entity.id
_entity.type
_entity.pdbx_description
1 polymer ?
#
loop_
_entity_poly.entity_id
_entity_poly.type
_entity_poly.pdbx_seq_one_letter_code
_entity_poly.pdbx_strand_id
1 'polypeptide(L)' 'MISVSSRQFKLQLFATGLLDRVDAWVAQQPREVRIAYDYSGVFVKDSPMMMAGFAAMGFNPQQIDDFFAAAAQL' A
#
# COMPACT_ATOMS: atom_id res chain seq x y z
N MET A 1 -5.96 -6.93 -13.22
CA MET A 1 -4.92 -6.15 -12.50
C MET A 1 -5.65 -5.09 -11.69
N ILE A 2 -5.76 -5.26 -10.37
CA ILE A 2 -6.44 -4.29 -9.50
C ILE A 2 -5.44 -3.21 -9.10
N SER A 3 -5.77 -1.95 -9.34
CA SER A 3 -4.96 -0.81 -8.92
C SER A 3 -5.84 0.31 -8.39
N VAL A 4 -5.24 1.13 -7.53
CA VAL A 4 -5.83 2.37 -7.03
C VAL A 4 -4.82 3.50 -7.16
N SER A 5 -5.29 4.73 -7.21
CA SER A 5 -4.41 5.90 -7.20
C SER A 5 -3.61 5.99 -5.89
N SER A 6 -2.47 6.68 -5.92
CA SER A 6 -1.66 6.93 -4.73
C SER A 6 -2.48 7.61 -3.61
N ARG A 7 -3.36 8.55 -3.98
CA ARG A 7 -4.27 9.20 -3.04
C ARG A 7 -5.22 8.20 -2.38
N GLN A 8 -5.92 7.39 -3.16
CA GLN A 8 -6.84 6.36 -2.66
C GLN A 8 -6.15 5.41 -1.69
N PHE A 9 -4.98 4.92 -2.09
CA PHE A 9 -4.18 4.02 -1.27
C PHE A 9 -3.78 4.65 0.07
N LYS A 10 -3.18 5.85 0.04
CA LYS A 10 -2.70 6.54 1.25
C LYS A 10 -3.86 6.97 2.16
N LEU A 11 -5.01 7.36 1.60
CA LEU A 11 -6.19 7.66 2.40
C LEU A 11 -6.80 6.43 3.05
N GLN A 12 -6.79 5.27 2.39
CA GLN A 12 -7.23 4.02 3.02
C GLN A 12 -6.26 3.57 4.13
N LEU A 13 -4.95 3.74 3.95
CA LEU A 13 -3.98 3.54 5.03
C LEU A 13 -4.26 4.45 6.22
N PHE A 14 -4.57 5.74 5.97
CA PHE A 14 -4.93 6.68 7.02
C PHE A 14 -6.23 6.27 7.73
N ALA A 15 -7.28 5.93 6.97
CA ALA A 15 -8.57 5.51 7.51
C ALA A 15 -8.51 4.24 8.37
N THR A 16 -7.54 3.37 8.10
CA THR A 16 -7.30 2.13 8.85
C THR A 16 -6.26 2.27 9.96
N GLY A 17 -5.71 3.48 10.17
CA GLY A 17 -4.66 3.74 11.17
C GLY A 17 -3.31 3.08 10.85
N LEU A 18 -3.08 2.72 9.59
CA LEU A 18 -1.88 2.01 9.13
C LEU A 18 -0.82 2.92 8.51
N LEU A 19 -1.16 4.17 8.17
CA LEU A 19 -0.26 5.06 7.41
C LEU A 19 1.10 5.22 8.08
N ASP A 20 1.15 5.62 9.35
CA ASP A 20 2.42 5.83 10.07
C ASP A 20 3.26 4.54 10.16
N ARG A 21 2.59 3.38 10.30
CA ARG A 21 3.27 2.08 10.36
C ARG A 21 3.86 1.70 9.01
N VAL A 22 3.15 1.97 7.92
CA VAL A 22 3.65 1.74 6.56
C VAL A 22 4.79 2.70 6.24
N ASP A 23 4.69 3.98 6.59
CA ASP A 23 5.75 4.97 6.37
C ASP A 23 7.04 4.57 7.11
N ALA A 24 6.92 4.14 8.37
CA ALA A 24 8.06 3.65 9.14
C ALA A 24 8.71 2.39 8.53
N TRP A 25 7.92 1.50 7.93
CA TRP A 25 8.44 0.33 7.22
C TRP A 25 9.11 0.72 5.89
N VAL A 26 8.49 1.61 5.11
CA VAL A 26 9.03 2.13 3.84
C VAL A 26 10.36 2.84 4.06
N ALA A 27 10.50 3.60 5.15
CA ALA A 27 11.74 4.31 5.47
C ALA A 27 12.96 3.40 5.60
N GLN A 28 12.76 2.11 5.92
CA GLN A 28 13.80 1.09 6.07
C GLN A 28 14.11 0.34 4.77
N GLN A 29 13.38 0.62 3.68
CA GLN A 29 13.54 -0.08 2.40
C GLN A 29 14.67 0.52 1.54
N PRO A 30 15.18 -0.25 0.55
CA PRO A 30 16.10 0.26 -0.46
C PRO A 30 15.59 1.55 -1.13
N ARG A 31 16.50 2.39 -1.63
CA ARG A 31 16.16 3.72 -2.16
C ARG A 31 15.14 3.66 -3.31
N GLU A 32 15.20 2.64 -4.16
CA GLU A 32 14.24 2.41 -5.24
C GLU A 32 12.80 2.19 -4.75
N VAL A 33 12.61 1.41 -3.67
CA VAL A 33 11.28 1.15 -3.09
C VAL A 33 10.69 2.42 -2.49
N ARG A 34 11.52 3.21 -1.80
CA ARG A 34 11.11 4.52 -1.27
C ARG A 34 10.67 5.47 -2.38
N ILE A 35 11.46 5.57 -3.45
CA ILE A 35 11.11 6.37 -4.63
C ILE A 35 9.78 5.89 -5.24
N ALA A 36 9.59 4.58 -5.38
CA ALA A 36 8.34 4.02 -5.90
C ALA A 36 7.14 4.37 -4.99
N TYR A 37 7.29 4.27 -3.66
CA TYR A 37 6.22 4.63 -2.71
C TYR A 37 5.86 6.12 -2.75
N ASP A 38 6.88 6.99 -2.87
CA ASP A 38 6.70 8.44 -2.82
C ASP A 38 6.09 8.98 -4.11
N TYR A 39 6.50 8.45 -5.26
CA TYR A 39 6.24 9.06 -6.57
C TYR A 39 5.38 8.23 -7.52
N SER A 40 5.01 6.99 -7.19
CA SER A 40 4.05 6.24 -8.01
C SER A 40 2.70 6.95 -8.04
N GLY A 41 2.13 7.10 -9.23
CA GLY A 41 0.76 7.61 -9.38
C GLY A 41 -0.31 6.57 -9.00
N VAL A 42 0.04 5.28 -9.07
CA VAL A 42 -0.86 4.16 -8.81
C VAL A 42 -0.15 3.06 -8.02
N PHE A 43 -0.91 2.32 -7.22
CA PHE A 43 -0.46 1.10 -6.56
C PHE A 43 -1.19 -0.09 -7.14
N VAL A 44 -0.43 -1.07 -7.62
CA VAL A 44 -0.97 -2.32 -8.20
C VAL A 44 -0.90 -3.41 -7.13
N LYS A 45 -2.05 -4.02 -6.82
CA LYS A 45 -2.22 -5.01 -5.75
C LYS A 45 -1.17 -6.11 -5.78
N ASP A 46 -0.96 -6.70 -6.95
CA ASP A 46 -0.10 -7.88 -7.12
C ASP A 46 1.36 -7.51 -7.45
N SER A 47 1.75 -6.24 -7.30
CA SER A 47 3.15 -5.84 -7.53
C SER A 47 4.07 -6.35 -6.40
N PRO A 48 5.34 -6.68 -6.69
CA PRO A 48 6.27 -7.19 -5.67
C PRO A 48 6.40 -6.30 -4.44
N MET A 49 6.44 -4.98 -4.64
CA MET A 49 6.49 -4.00 -3.55
C MET A 49 5.23 -4.08 -2.67
N MET A 50 4.04 -4.14 -3.28
CA MET A 50 2.78 -4.17 -2.53
C MET A 50 2.64 -5.46 -1.73
N MET A 51 2.95 -6.60 -2.35
CA MET A 51 2.94 -7.90 -1.67
C MET A 51 3.89 -7.92 -0.47
N ALA A 52 5.11 -7.37 -0.62
CA ALA A 52 6.08 -7.28 0.48
C ALA A 52 5.58 -6.37 1.62
N GLY A 53 5.00 -5.21 1.30
CA GLY A 53 4.45 -4.29 2.29
C GLY A 53 3.29 -4.91 3.09
N PHE A 54 2.31 -5.52 2.41
CA PHE A 54 1.18 -6.17 3.08
C PHE A 54 1.60 -7.37 3.93
N ALA A 55 2.55 -8.18 3.46
CA ALA A 55 3.11 -9.27 4.25
C ALA A 55 3.78 -8.74 5.52
N ALA A 56 4.54 -7.65 5.45
CA ALA A 56 5.15 -7.01 6.62
C ALA A 56 4.12 -6.42 7.60
N MET A 57 2.94 -6.03 7.11
CA MET A 57 1.82 -5.60 7.94
C MET A 57 1.00 -6.76 8.52
N GLY A 58 1.27 -8.01 8.11
CA GLY A 58 0.58 -9.20 8.60
C GLY A 58 -0.77 -9.47 7.92
N PHE A 59 -0.97 -8.91 6.72
CA PHE A 59 -2.21 -9.10 5.98
C PHE A 59 -2.29 -10.52 5.37
N ASN A 60 -3.48 -11.11 5.41
CA ASN A 60 -3.83 -12.27 4.60
C ASN A 60 -4.41 -11.84 3.24
N PRO A 61 -4.57 -12.76 2.26
CA PRO A 61 -5.09 -12.41 0.94
C PRO A 61 -6.45 -11.70 0.96
N GLN A 62 -7.41 -12.17 1.77
CA GLN A 62 -8.73 -11.54 1.85
C GLN A 62 -8.65 -10.09 2.35
N GLN A 63 -7.81 -9.82 3.35
CA GLN A 63 -7.62 -8.46 3.86
C GLN A 63 -7.00 -7.52 2.82
N ILE A 64 -6.15 -8.03 1.93
CA ILE A 64 -5.60 -7.24 0.81
C ILE A 64 -6.72 -6.90 -0.17
N ASP A 65 -7.57 -7.87 -0.50
CA ASP A 65 -8.72 -7.68 -1.38
C ASP A 65 -9.68 -6.62 -0.82
N ASP A 66 -10.04 -6.75 0.45
CA ASP A 66 -10.92 -5.81 1.16
C ASP A 66 -10.30 -4.41 1.23
N PHE A 67 -8.99 -4.32 1.46
CA PHE A 67 -8.27 -3.04 1.47
C PHE A 67 -8.37 -2.34 0.11
N PHE A 68 -8.11 -3.03 -0.99
CA PHE A 68 -8.17 -2.43 -2.32
C PHE A 68 -9.60 -2.09 -2.74
N ALA A 69 -10.58 -2.90 -2.37
CA ALA A 69 -11.99 -2.63 -2.62
C ALA A 69 -12.44 -1.35 -1.89
N ALA A 70 -12.04 -1.16 -0.63
CA ALA A 70 -12.32 0.06 0.13
C ALA A 70 -11.58 1.28 -0.42
N ALA A 71 -10.27 1.14 -0.73
CA ALA A 71 -9.47 2.21 -1.31
C ALA A 71 -10.03 2.69 -2.65
N ALA A 72 -10.56 1.80 -3.49
CA ALA A 72 -11.14 2.16 -4.79
C ALA A 72 -12.38 3.07 -4.70
N GLN A 73 -12.98 3.20 -3.52
CA GLN A 73 -14.14 4.07 -3.28
C GLN A 73 -13.76 5.51 -2.85
N LEU A 74 -12.46 5.79 -2.67
CA LEU A 74 -11.95 7.09 -2.20
C LEU A 74 -11.49 8.01 -3.35
#